data_AF-A0A159Z9A0-F1
#
_entry.id   AF-A0A159Z9A0-F1
#
_cell.length_a   1.000
_cell.length_b   1.000
_cell.length_c   1.000
_cell.angle_alpha   90.00
_cell.angle_beta   90.00
_cell.angle_gamma   90.00
#
_symmetry.space_group_name_H-M   'P 1'
#
loop_
_entity.id
_entity.type
_entity.pdbx_description
1 polymer ?
#
loop_
_entity_poly.entity_id
_entity_poly.type
_entity_poly.pdbx_seq_one_letter_code
_entity_poly.pdbx_strand_id
1 'polypeptide(L)' 'MKICSIMFTVGWAAALAFGWMALAAPQTEPEAQLVLHMALSALGAGLGLWAWMRIRRGC' A
#
# COMPACT_ATOMS: atom_id res chain seq x y z
N MET A 1 18.55 -7.64 3.49
CA MET A 1 17.80 -7.70 4.77
C MET A 1 17.13 -6.37 5.16
N LYS A 2 17.85 -5.36 5.68
CA LYS A 2 17.25 -4.17 6.36
C LYS A 2 16.27 -3.35 5.50
N ILE A 3 16.64 -3.08 4.24
CA ILE A 3 15.84 -2.25 3.32
C ILE A 3 14.55 -2.98 2.89
N CYS A 4 14.63 -4.29 2.64
CA CYS A 4 13.45 -5.06 2.22
C CYS A 4 12.42 -5.17 3.35
N SER A 5 12.87 -5.30 4.60
CA SER A 5 11.98 -5.27 5.77
C SER A 5 11.28 -3.92 5.92
N ILE A 6 11.99 -2.80 5.69
CA ILE A 6 11.40 -1.45 5.72
C ILE A 6 10.36 -1.29 4.59
N MET A 7 10.69 -1.72 3.36
CA MET A 7 9.75 -1.66 2.24
C MET A 7 8.51 -2.53 2.47
N PHE A 8 8.68 -3.68 3.12
CA PHE A 8 7.57 -4.56 3.47
C PHE A 8 6.60 -3.88 4.45
N THR A 9 7.13 -3.32 5.55
CA THR A 9 6.28 -2.68 6.57
C THR A 9 5.65 -1.40 6.05
N VAL A 10 6.40 -0.55 5.35
CA VAL A 10 5.89 0.70 4.78
C VAL A 10 4.86 0.42 3.68
N GLY A 11 5.10 -0.57 2.81
CA GLY A 11 4.16 -0.97 1.77
C GLY A 11 2.83 -1.45 2.35
N TRP A 12 2.86 -2.32 3.36
CA TRP A 12 1.65 -2.78 4.04
C TRP A 12 0.95 -1.68 4.85
N ALA A 13 1.70 -0.80 5.51
CA ALA A 13 1.12 0.34 6.22
C ALA A 13 0.40 1.29 5.25
N ALA A 14 0.99 1.59 4.10
CA ALA A 14 0.37 2.40 3.06
C ALA A 14 -0.88 1.70 2.48
N ALA A 15 -0.80 0.40 2.22
CA ALA A 15 -1.93 -0.39 1.72
C ALA A 15 -3.15 -0.30 2.66
N LEU A 16 -2.93 -0.48 3.96
CA LEU A 16 -3.99 -0.41 4.97
C LEU A 16 -4.51 1.01 5.19
N ALA A 17 -3.62 2.01 5.28
CA ALA A 17 -4.02 3.40 5.49
C ALA A 17 -4.85 3.94 4.32
N PHE A 18 -4.35 3.79 3.08
CA PHE A 18 -5.06 4.28 1.90
C PHE A 18 -6.26 3.38 1.53
N GLY A 19 -6.18 2.07 1.81
CA GLY A 19 -7.33 1.18 1.66
C GLY A 19 -8.47 1.55 2.62
N TRP A 20 -8.16 1.90 3.87
CA TRP A 20 -9.16 2.39 4.82
C TRP A 20 -9.73 3.74 4.39
N MET A 21 -8.90 4.67 3.92
CA MET A 21 -9.36 5.96 3.38
C MET A 21 -10.30 5.77 2.19
N ALA A 22 -10.02 4.81 1.31
CA ALA A 22 -10.90 4.48 0.19
C ALA A 22 -12.25 3.88 0.64
N LEU A 23 -12.27 3.13 1.73
CA LEU A 23 -13.50 2.54 2.31
C LEU A 23 -14.31 3.55 3.13
N ALA A 24 -13.63 4.47 3.82
CA ALA A 24 -14.24 5.47 4.69
C ALA A 24 -14.61 6.77 3.96
N ALA A 25 -14.30 6.87 2.66
CA ALA A 25 -14.55 8.07 1.86
C ALA A 25 -16.06 8.40 1.80
N PRO A 26 -16.50 9.57 2.31
CA PRO A 26 -17.89 10.01 2.17
C PRO A 26 -18.20 10.31 0.70
N GLN A 27 -19.45 10.05 0.28
CA GLN A 27 -19.93 10.18 -1.11
C GLN A 27 -19.88 11.64 -1.66
N THR A 28 -19.54 12.61 -0.81
CA THR A 28 -19.34 14.03 -1.15
C THR A 28 -17.94 14.37 -1.63
N GLU A 29 -16.96 13.46 -1.51
CA GLU A 29 -15.58 13.69 -1.95
C GLU A 29 -15.44 13.58 -3.48
N PRO A 30 -14.51 14.34 -4.09
CA PRO A 30 -14.22 14.22 -5.51
C PRO A 30 -13.73 12.81 -5.87
N GLU A 31 -14.35 12.20 -6.87
CA GLU A 31 -14.05 10.86 -7.39
C GLU A 31 -12.55 10.66 -7.73
N ALA A 32 -11.86 11.73 -8.14
CA ALA A 32 -10.41 11.73 -8.35
C ALA A 32 -9.59 11.35 -7.09
N GLN A 33 -10.03 11.77 -5.90
CA GLN A 33 -9.36 11.51 -4.64
C GLN A 33 -9.53 10.05 -4.21
N LEU A 34 -10.71 9.47 -4.46
CA LEU A 34 -10.99 8.06 -4.21
C LEU A 34 -10.15 7.15 -5.12
N VAL A 35 -10.04 7.49 -6.41
CA VAL A 35 -9.14 6.78 -7.35
C VAL A 35 -7.69 6.85 -6.90
N LEU A 36 -7.26 8.00 -6.36
CA LEU A 36 -5.90 8.17 -5.84
C LEU A 36 -5.65 7.25 -4.64
N HIS A 37 -6.57 7.22 -3.66
CA HIS A 37 -6.47 6.31 -2.51
C HIS A 37 -6.43 4.83 -2.92
N MET A 38 -7.25 4.43 -3.89
CA MET A 38 -7.22 3.08 -4.44
C MET A 38 -5.87 2.77 -5.11
N ALA A 39 -5.36 3.68 -5.94
CA ALA A 39 -4.08 3.50 -6.62
C ALA A 39 -2.90 3.39 -5.62
N LEU A 40 -2.85 4.26 -4.60
CA LEU A 40 -1.82 4.18 -3.57
C LEU A 40 -1.94 2.89 -2.73
N SER A 41 -3.16 2.44 -2.43
CA SER A 41 -3.36 1.20 -1.69
C SER A 41 -2.87 -0.02 -2.48
N ALA A 42 -3.13 -0.06 -3.79
CA ALA A 42 -2.68 -1.11 -4.69
C ALA A 42 -1.16 -1.10 -4.86
N LEU A 43 -0.56 0.08 -4.99
CA LEU A 43 0.90 0.23 -5.05
C LEU A 43 1.58 -0.17 -3.73
N GLY A 44 1.01 0.21 -2.59
CA GLY A 44 1.50 -0.20 -1.27
C GLY A 44 1.46 -1.72 -1.09
N ALA A 45 0.33 -2.34 -1.45
CA ALA A 45 0.18 -3.79 -1.41
C ALA A 45 1.15 -4.50 -2.35
N GLY A 46 1.31 -3.98 -3.58
CA GLY A 46 2.26 -4.51 -4.57
C GLY A 46 3.71 -4.44 -4.11
N LEU A 47 4.13 -3.30 -3.53
CA LEU A 47 5.47 -3.11 -2.98
C LEU A 47 5.71 -4.01 -1.76
N GLY A 48 4.71 -4.15 -0.88
CA GLY A 48 4.77 -5.07 0.25
C GLY A 48 4.93 -6.53 -0.21
N LEU A 49 4.13 -6.97 -1.18
CA LEU A 49 4.22 -8.33 -1.72
C LEU A 49 5.55 -8.57 -2.44
N TRP A 50 6.06 -7.59 -3.18
CA TRP A 50 7.34 -7.66 -3.87
C TRP A 50 8.51 -7.73 -2.89
N ALA A 51 8.50 -6.89 -1.84
CA ALA A 51 9.50 -6.92 -0.78
C ALA A 51 9.50 -8.28 -0.05
N TRP A 52 8.33 -8.87 0.20
CA TRP A 52 8.22 -10.23 0.76
C TRP A 52 8.86 -11.30 -0.14
N MET A 53 8.60 -11.25 -1.44
CA MET A 53 9.24 -12.16 -2.39
C MET A 53 10.77 -11.99 -2.41
N ARG A 54 11.27 -10.76 -2.25
CA ARG A 54 12.71 -10.48 -2.15
C ARG A 54 13.32 -11.03 -0.86
N ILE A 55 12.65 -10.84 0.29
CA ILE A 55 13.08 -11.40 1.58
C ILE A 55 13.17 -12.93 1.49
N ARG A 56 12.16 -13.60 0.91
CA ARG A 56 12.18 -15.06 0.74
C ARG A 56 13.31 -15.56 -0.16
N ARG A 57 13.76 -14.75 -1.13
CA ARG A 57 14.86 -15.10 -2.04
C ARG A 57 16.25 -14.78 -1.46
N GLY A 58 16.34 -14.35 -0.20
CA GLY A 58 17.62 -14.13 0.49
C GLY A 58 18.23 -12.75 0.27
N CYS A 59 17.43 -11.72 -0.01
CA CYS A 59 17.92 -10.32 -0.02
C CYS A 59 18.51 -9.85 1.31
#